data_AF-T1DE46-F1
#
_entry.id   AF-T1DE46-F1
#
_cell.length_a   1.000
_cell.length_b   1.000
_cell.length_c   1.000
_cell.angle_alpha   90.00
_cell.angle_beta   90.00
_cell.angle_gamma   90.00
#
_symmetry.space_group_name_H-M   'P 1'
#
loop_
_entity.id
_entity.type
_entity.pdbx_description
1 polymer ?
#
loop_
_entity_poly.entity_id
_entity_poly.type
_entity_poly.pdbx_seq_one_letter_code
_entity_poly.pdbx_strand_id
1 'polypeptide(L)'
;MPPVRWALNVLLDPWMAALLFVGLIALWLYPPVEFVAMLDDRIYRLMNWSMLLDGLLFWWLVLDPRARPPARLSPGMRVVLPLLVALPQIMMGAFITFTTEDLYPAFEVCGRVFPWLTFQTDQYLGGLIIWIPAAMMSVIASLLAMRRWLALDARRHVNARRRAAP
;
A
#
# COMPACT_ATOMS: atom_id res chain seq x y z
N MET A 1 26.71 -6.01 9.77
CA MET A 1 27.04 -4.97 8.76
C MET A 1 26.27 -3.69 9.07
N PRO A 2 26.95 -2.60 9.49
CA PRO A 2 26.32 -1.33 9.84
C PRO A 2 25.45 -0.68 8.74
N PRO A 3 25.79 -0.70 7.42
CA PRO A 3 24.96 -0.05 6.40
C PRO A 3 23.62 -0.75 6.17
N VAL A 4 23.60 -2.09 6.27
CA VAL A 4 22.36 -2.88 6.13
C VAL A 4 21.39 -2.58 7.27
N ARG A 5 21.89 -2.44 8.50
CA ARG A 5 21.05 -2.03 9.65
C ARG A 5 20.51 -0.62 9.50
N TRP A 6 21.31 0.29 8.96
CA TRP A 6 20.87 1.67 8.70
C TRP A 6 19.77 1.72 7.64
N ALA A 7 19.97 1.05 6.50
CA ALA A 7 18.97 0.96 5.44
C ALA A 7 17.65 0.35 5.95
N LEU A 8 17.72 -0.74 6.72
CA LEU A 8 16.54 -1.35 7.34
C LEU A 8 15.85 -0.43 8.36
N ASN A 9 16.60 0.42 9.07
CA ASN A 9 16.01 1.36 10.03
C ASN A 9 15.26 2.49 9.34
N VAL A 10 15.79 2.99 8.22
CA VAL A 10 15.14 4.05 7.42
C VAL A 10 13.93 3.48 6.69
N LEU A 11 14.08 2.34 6.00
CA LEU A 11 12.99 1.75 5.22
C LEU A 11 11.86 1.25 6.12
N LEU A 12 12.17 0.68 7.29
CA LEU A 12 11.15 0.20 8.24
C LEU A 12 10.68 1.29 9.22
N ASP A 13 11.02 2.55 8.98
CA ASP A 13 10.36 3.65 9.66
C ASP A 13 8.90 3.76 9.15
N PRO A 14 7.89 3.81 10.04
CA PRO A 14 6.49 3.84 9.63
C PRO A 14 6.10 4.93 8.65
N TRP A 15 6.67 6.12 8.79
CA TRP A 15 6.33 7.25 7.95
C TRP A 15 7.05 7.16 6.62
N MET A 16 8.31 6.73 6.62
CA MET A 16 9.04 6.44 5.38
C MET A 16 8.37 5.32 4.58
N ALA A 17 7.99 4.22 5.23
CA ALA A 17 7.30 3.11 4.58
C ALA A 17 5.95 3.54 3.98
N ALA A 18 5.16 4.34 4.70
CA ALA A 18 3.90 4.87 4.18
C ALA A 18 4.10 5.86 3.02
N LEU A 19 5.12 6.72 3.13
CA LEU A 19 5.47 7.68 2.08
C LEU A 19 5.94 6.97 0.81
N LEU A 20 6.80 5.96 0.95
CA LEU A 20 7.23 5.12 -0.17
C LEU A 20 6.02 4.40 -0.78
N PHE A 21 5.20 3.74 0.02
CA PHE A 21 4.02 3.01 -0.45
C PHE A 21 3.08 3.87 -1.31
N VAL A 22 2.72 5.06 -0.83
CA VAL A 22 1.84 5.97 -1.58
C VAL A 22 2.59 6.67 -2.71
N GLY A 23 3.83 7.09 -2.46
CA GLY A 23 4.63 7.87 -3.40
C GLY A 23 5.06 7.07 -4.63
N LEU A 24 5.37 5.79 -4.46
CA LEU A 24 5.69 4.89 -5.57
C LEU A 24 4.46 4.64 -6.44
N ILE A 25 3.29 4.42 -5.82
CA ILE A 25 1.99 4.34 -6.52
C ILE A 25 1.75 5.62 -7.33
N ALA A 26 1.87 6.79 -6.70
CA ALA A 26 1.69 8.08 -7.36
C ALA A 26 2.67 8.30 -8.52
N LEU A 27 3.94 7.92 -8.34
CA LEU A 27 4.98 8.06 -9.35
C LEU A 27 4.67 7.23 -10.59
N TRP A 28 4.32 5.95 -10.41
CA TRP A 28 4.09 5.04 -11.52
C TRP A 28 2.74 5.24 -12.21
N LEU A 29 1.73 5.78 -11.52
CA LEU A 29 0.46 6.20 -12.12
C LEU A 29 0.51 7.61 -12.74
N TYR A 30 1.63 8.32 -12.62
CA TYR A 30 1.77 9.63 -13.25
C TYR A 30 1.88 9.45 -14.78
N PRO A 31 0.97 10.00 -15.60
CA PRO A 31 0.85 9.58 -16.98
C PRO A 31 2.12 9.66 -17.85
N PRO A 32 2.95 10.74 -17.76
CA PRO A 32 4.21 10.79 -18.51
C PRO A 32 5.20 9.71 -18.10
N VAL A 33 5.21 9.31 -16.83
CA VAL A 33 6.11 8.26 -16.31
C VAL A 33 5.59 6.88 -16.71
N GLU A 34 4.28 6.66 -16.60
CA GLU A 34 3.64 5.42 -17.03
C GLU A 34 3.86 5.16 -18.53
N PHE A 35 3.69 6.19 -19.36
CA PHE A 35 3.93 6.10 -20.81
C PHE A 35 5.35 5.59 -21.14
N VAL A 36 6.37 6.15 -20.47
CA VAL A 36 7.76 5.70 -20.64
C VAL A 36 7.95 4.27 -20.13
N ALA A 37 7.34 3.93 -18.98
CA ALA A 37 7.41 2.59 -18.42
C ALA A 37 6.77 1.54 -19.33
N MET A 38 5.72 1.89 -20.08
CA MET A 38 5.07 0.99 -21.03
C MET A 38 5.85 0.75 -22.31
N LEU A 39 6.71 1.69 -22.72
CA LEU A 39 7.51 1.56 -23.94
C LEU A 39 8.81 0.77 -23.74
N ASP A 40 9.38 0.78 -22.52
CA ASP A 40 10.62 0.06 -22.21
C ASP A 40 10.36 -1.07 -21.20
N ASP A 41 10.53 -2.30 -21.68
CA ASP A 41 10.40 -3.53 -20.89
C ASP A 41 11.31 -3.58 -19.63
N ARG A 42 12.47 -2.90 -19.63
CA ARG A 42 13.32 -2.77 -18.44
C ARG A 42 12.69 -1.87 -17.39
N ILE A 43 12.12 -0.74 -17.81
CA ILE A 43 11.44 0.21 -16.92
C ILE A 43 10.14 -0.41 -16.42
N TYR A 44 9.39 -1.10 -17.29
CA TYR A 44 8.21 -1.88 -16.91
C TYR A 44 8.51 -2.91 -15.82
N ARG A 45 9.59 -3.69 -15.95
CA ARG A 45 10.02 -4.61 -14.90
C ARG A 45 10.42 -3.88 -13.63
N LEU A 46 11.16 -2.78 -13.74
CA LEU A 46 11.56 -1.97 -12.59
C LEU A 46 10.34 -1.46 -11.82
N MET A 47 9.33 -0.96 -12.52
CA MET A 47 8.05 -0.56 -11.96
C MET A 47 7.43 -1.70 -11.15
N ASN A 48 7.20 -2.86 -11.77
CA ASN A 48 6.57 -4.00 -11.12
C ASN A 48 7.37 -4.52 -9.91
N TRP A 49 8.69 -4.65 -10.03
CA TRP A 49 9.55 -5.10 -8.93
C TRP A 49 9.59 -4.09 -7.79
N SER A 50 9.65 -2.79 -8.10
CA SER A 50 9.67 -1.75 -7.08
C SER A 50 8.37 -1.74 -6.28
N MET A 51 7.21 -1.84 -6.94
CA MET A 51 5.89 -1.96 -6.31
C MET A 51 5.77 -3.21 -5.44
N LEU A 52 6.26 -4.35 -5.92
CA LEU A 52 6.21 -5.61 -5.18
C LEU A 52 7.06 -5.52 -3.89
N LEU A 53 8.29 -5.04 -4.02
CA LEU A 53 9.22 -4.94 -2.88
C LEU A 53 8.71 -3.96 -1.82
N ASP A 54 8.24 -2.81 -2.25
CA ASP A 54 7.70 -1.78 -1.36
C ASP A 54 6.40 -2.24 -0.68
N GLY A 55 5.50 -2.87 -1.43
CA GLY A 55 4.30 -3.48 -0.87
C GLY A 55 4.61 -4.56 0.17
N LEU A 56 5.54 -5.47 -0.12
CA LEU A 56 5.98 -6.48 0.86
C LEU A 56 6.56 -5.84 2.13
N LEU A 57 7.33 -4.76 1.98
CA LEU A 57 7.91 -4.04 3.09
C LEU A 57 6.86 -3.35 3.97
N PHE A 58 5.90 -2.65 3.35
CA PHE A 58 4.79 -2.02 4.05
C PHE A 58 3.93 -3.05 4.80
N TRP A 59 3.55 -4.13 4.13
CA TRP A 59 2.73 -5.18 4.73
C TRP A 59 3.45 -5.96 5.82
N TRP A 60 4.78 -6.18 5.69
CA TRP A 60 5.58 -6.74 6.76
C TRP A 60 5.50 -5.86 8.01
N LEU A 61 5.66 -4.55 7.85
CA LEU A 61 5.60 -3.61 8.96
C LEU A 61 4.23 -3.63 9.66
N VAL A 62 3.14 -3.55 8.88
CA VAL A 62 1.75 -3.50 9.37
C VAL A 62 1.34 -4.81 10.05
N LEU A 63 1.62 -5.95 9.41
CA LEU A 63 1.13 -7.27 9.83
C LEU A 63 2.06 -7.99 10.82
N ASP A 64 3.15 -7.35 11.24
CA ASP A 64 4.10 -7.89 12.23
C ASP A 64 3.33 -8.40 13.48
N PRO A 65 3.34 -9.71 13.77
CA PRO A 65 2.58 -10.28 14.88
C PRO A 65 3.24 -10.02 16.24
N ARG A 66 4.48 -9.53 16.29
CA ARG A 66 5.25 -9.41 17.52
C ARG A 66 4.73 -8.27 18.40
N ALA A 67 4.80 -8.44 19.72
CA ALA A 67 4.55 -7.38 20.68
C ALA A 67 5.74 -6.41 20.72
N ARG A 68 5.50 -5.11 20.96
CA ARG A 68 6.59 -4.14 21.17
C ARG A 68 7.14 -4.30 22.60
N PRO A 69 8.47 -4.41 22.81
CA PRO A 69 9.58 -4.67 21.85
C PRO A 69 9.68 -6.17 21.53
N PRO A 70 9.91 -6.64 20.28
CA PRO A 70 10.76 -6.08 19.20
C PRO A 70 10.03 -5.41 18.01
N ALA A 71 8.71 -5.29 18.01
CA ALA A 71 7.97 -4.65 16.93
C ALA A 71 8.20 -3.13 16.84
N ARG A 72 8.31 -2.60 15.61
CA ARG A 72 8.52 -1.16 15.34
C ARG A 72 7.25 -0.31 15.48
N LEU A 73 6.09 -0.86 15.14
CA LEU A 73 4.80 -0.18 15.25
C LEU A 73 4.13 -0.41 16.61
N SER A 74 3.46 0.62 17.14
CA SER A 74 2.52 0.45 18.24
C SER A 74 1.25 -0.27 17.75
N PRO A 75 0.53 -1.01 18.62
CA PRO A 75 -0.70 -1.70 18.22
C PRO A 75 -1.74 -0.79 17.56
N GLY A 76 -1.91 0.45 18.06
CA GLY A 76 -2.81 1.43 17.47
C GLY A 76 -2.36 1.93 16.10
N MET A 77 -1.05 2.17 15.90
CA MET A 77 -0.53 2.60 14.60
C MET A 77 -0.68 1.52 13.52
N ARG A 78 -0.71 0.23 13.88
CA ARG A 78 -1.02 -0.85 12.92
C ARG A 78 -2.45 -0.81 12.38
N VAL A 79 -3.36 -0.17 13.11
CA VAL A 79 -4.75 0.07 12.67
C VAL A 79 -4.84 1.35 11.85
N VAL A 80 -4.17 2.42 12.29
CA VAL A 80 -4.28 3.74 11.65
C VAL A 80 -3.49 3.82 10.34
N LEU A 81 -2.29 3.22 10.29
CA LEU A 81 -1.39 3.39 9.15
C LEU A 81 -1.96 2.87 7.81
N PRO A 82 -2.59 1.67 7.74
CA PRO A 82 -3.21 1.20 6.51
C PRO A 82 -4.37 2.09 6.06
N LEU A 83 -5.18 2.60 7.01
CA LEU A 83 -6.26 3.53 6.69
C LEU A 83 -5.72 4.85 6.14
N LEU A 84 -4.61 5.33 6.72
CA LEU A 84 -3.98 6.57 6.30
C LEU A 84 -3.42 6.49 4.87
N VAL A 85 -2.79 5.37 4.49
CA VAL A 85 -2.32 5.17 3.10
C VAL A 85 -3.44 4.89 2.11
N ALA A 86 -4.58 4.35 2.58
CA ALA A 86 -5.73 4.10 1.71
C ALA A 86 -6.34 5.39 1.17
N LEU A 87 -6.38 6.47 1.97
CA LEU A 87 -6.97 7.76 1.58
C LEU A 87 -6.38 8.35 0.29
N PRO A 88 -5.06 8.62 0.19
CA PRO A 88 -4.48 9.17 -1.03
C PRO A 88 -4.64 8.21 -2.22
N GLN A 89 -4.60 6.90 -1.97
CA GLN A 89 -4.81 5.91 -3.02
C GLN A 89 -6.25 5.91 -3.57
N ILE A 90 -7.25 6.06 -2.70
CA ILE A 90 -8.65 6.28 -3.09
C ILE A 90 -8.77 7.54 -3.93
N MET A 91 -8.13 8.65 -3.50
CA MET A 91 -8.16 9.91 -4.24
C MET A 91 -7.57 9.76 -5.65
N MET A 92 -6.39 9.14 -5.77
CA MET A 92 -5.73 8.91 -7.06
C MET A 92 -6.58 8.03 -7.99
N GLY A 93 -7.07 6.89 -7.49
CA GLY A 93 -7.87 6.00 -8.31
C GLY A 93 -9.25 6.58 -8.66
N ALA A 94 -9.88 7.35 -7.77
CA ALA A 94 -11.11 8.07 -8.08
C ALA A 94 -10.86 9.14 -9.16
N PHE A 95 -9.75 9.88 -9.07
CA PHE A 95 -9.35 10.84 -10.10
C PHE A 95 -9.23 10.16 -11.47
N ILE A 96 -8.52 9.03 -11.56
CA ILE A 96 -8.41 8.25 -12.81
C ILE A 96 -9.79 7.77 -13.31
N THR A 97 -10.61 7.23 -12.40
CA THR A 97 -11.94 6.67 -12.73
C THR A 97 -12.90 7.71 -13.31
N PHE A 98 -12.90 8.92 -12.74
CA PHE A 98 -13.87 9.97 -13.09
C PHE A 98 -13.34 10.98 -14.11
N THR A 99 -12.07 10.90 -14.51
CA THR A 99 -11.52 11.76 -15.56
C THR A 99 -12.05 11.31 -16.92
N THR A 100 -12.54 12.28 -17.70
CA THR A 100 -13.05 12.06 -19.06
C THR A 100 -11.98 12.27 -20.14
N GLU A 101 -10.86 12.87 -19.78
CA GLU A 101 -9.69 12.98 -20.65
C GLU A 101 -8.96 11.64 -20.71
N ASP A 102 -8.35 11.35 -21.86
CA ASP A 102 -7.48 10.18 -22.00
C ASP A 102 -6.16 10.45 -21.29
N LEU A 103 -6.03 9.90 -20.09
CA LEU A 103 -4.80 10.03 -19.30
C LEU A 103 -3.71 9.11 -19.85
N TYR A 104 -4.05 8.01 -20.52
CA TYR A 104 -3.09 6.96 -20.86
C TYR A 104 -3.06 6.67 -22.37
N PRO A 105 -2.58 7.62 -23.20
CA PRO A 105 -2.53 7.47 -24.65
C PRO A 105 -1.56 6.36 -25.10
N ALA A 106 -0.70 5.87 -24.20
CA ALA A 106 0.17 4.71 -24.44
C ALA A 106 -0.61 3.51 -25.00
N PHE A 107 -1.82 3.28 -24.51
CA PHE A 107 -2.65 2.14 -24.91
C PHE A 107 -3.22 2.27 -26.33
N GLU A 108 -3.27 3.47 -26.89
CA GLU A 108 -3.63 3.67 -28.31
C GLU A 108 -2.44 3.39 -29.23
N VAL A 109 -1.24 3.80 -28.80
CA VAL A 109 0.00 3.63 -29.59
C VAL A 109 0.48 2.18 -29.59
N CYS A 110 0.46 1.52 -28.43
CA CYS A 110 0.92 0.13 -28.27
C CYS A 110 -0.15 -0.90 -28.67
N GLY A 111 -1.38 -0.45 -28.88
CA GLY A 111 -2.56 -1.31 -29.10
C GLY A 111 -3.13 -1.84 -27.78
N ARG A 112 -4.46 -1.81 -27.66
CA ARG A 112 -5.18 -2.39 -26.52
C ARG A 112 -5.20 -3.90 -26.60
N VAL A 113 -5.05 -4.57 -25.44
CA VAL A 113 -5.21 -6.04 -25.32
C VAL A 113 -6.61 -6.48 -25.76
N PHE A 114 -7.62 -5.65 -25.49
CA PHE A 114 -8.99 -5.84 -25.93
C PHE A 114 -9.37 -4.77 -26.97
N PRO A 115 -9.34 -5.10 -28.27
CA PRO A 115 -9.58 -4.12 -29.33
C PRO A 115 -10.97 -3.50 -29.33
N TRP A 116 -11.95 -4.16 -28.68
CA TRP A 116 -13.32 -3.68 -28.55
C TRP A 116 -13.55 -2.71 -27.38
N LEU A 117 -12.56 -2.50 -26.49
CA LEU A 117 -12.67 -1.52 -25.42
C LEU A 117 -12.35 -0.11 -25.92
N THR A 118 -13.21 0.85 -25.57
CA THR A 118 -12.93 2.28 -25.74
C THR A 118 -11.97 2.77 -24.66
N PHE A 119 -11.24 3.86 -24.94
CA PHE A 119 -10.29 4.47 -23.97
C PHE A 119 -11.00 4.75 -22.63
N GLN A 120 -12.22 5.27 -22.72
CA GLN A 120 -13.02 5.64 -21.57
C GLN A 120 -13.41 4.43 -20.73
N THR A 121 -13.74 3.29 -21.35
CA THR A 121 -14.12 2.07 -20.61
C THR A 121 -12.90 1.45 -19.93
N ASP A 122 -11.76 1.44 -20.62
CA ASP A 122 -10.51 0.88 -20.11
C ASP A 122 -9.98 1.69 -18.92
N GLN A 123 -9.94 3.01 -19.04
CA GLN A 123 -9.56 3.92 -17.95
C GLN A 123 -10.51 3.83 -16.75
N TYR A 124 -11.82 3.78 -17.00
CA TYR A 124 -12.82 3.65 -15.93
C TYR A 124 -12.61 2.35 -15.13
N LEU A 125 -12.43 1.22 -15.83
CA LEU A 125 -12.18 -0.07 -15.19
C LEU A 125 -10.81 -0.10 -14.49
N GLY A 126 -9.77 0.41 -15.13
CA GLY A 126 -8.42 0.52 -14.55
C GLY A 126 -8.42 1.33 -13.26
N GLY A 127 -9.07 2.48 -13.27
CA GLY A 127 -9.30 3.30 -12.08
C GLY A 127 -9.96 2.50 -10.96
N LEU A 128 -11.13 1.88 -11.20
CA LEU A 128 -11.84 1.08 -10.20
C LEU A 128 -10.99 -0.05 -9.62
N ILE A 129 -10.23 -0.75 -10.46
CA ILE A 129 -9.35 -1.86 -10.06
C ILE A 129 -8.18 -1.37 -9.21
N ILE A 130 -7.65 -0.17 -9.45
CA ILE A 130 -6.51 0.36 -8.70
C ILE A 130 -6.89 0.64 -7.24
N TRP A 131 -8.01 1.31 -6.98
CA TRP A 131 -8.28 1.81 -5.62
C TRP A 131 -9.22 0.95 -4.79
N ILE A 132 -10.25 0.32 -5.38
CA ILE A 132 -11.26 -0.41 -4.59
C ILE A 132 -10.65 -1.63 -3.88
N PRO A 133 -9.97 -2.56 -4.58
CA PRO A 133 -9.38 -3.73 -3.94
C PRO A 133 -8.31 -3.34 -2.92
N ALA A 134 -7.48 -2.35 -3.25
CA ALA A 134 -6.38 -1.95 -2.40
C ALA A 134 -6.86 -1.20 -1.13
N ALA A 135 -7.93 -0.39 -1.23
CA ALA A 135 -8.60 0.18 -0.05
C ALA A 135 -9.28 -0.90 0.80
N MET A 136 -9.95 -1.88 0.18
CA MET A 136 -10.54 -3.02 0.86
C MET A 136 -9.49 -3.79 1.67
N MET A 137 -8.32 -4.06 1.10
CA MET A 137 -7.23 -4.76 1.79
C MET A 137 -6.72 -3.97 3.01
N SER A 138 -6.65 -2.64 2.90
CA SER A 138 -6.27 -1.76 4.01
C SER A 138 -7.27 -1.80 5.16
N VAL A 139 -8.58 -1.83 4.84
CA VAL A 139 -9.64 -2.02 5.85
C VAL A 139 -9.53 -3.38 6.53
N ILE A 140 -9.38 -4.46 5.75
CA ILE A 140 -9.24 -5.82 6.29
C ILE A 140 -8.02 -5.91 7.23
N ALA A 141 -6.88 -5.39 6.82
CA ALA A 141 -5.67 -5.40 7.64
C ALA A 141 -5.85 -4.62 8.95
N SER A 142 -6.52 -3.47 8.89
CA SER A 142 -6.82 -2.65 10.06
C SER A 142 -7.74 -3.38 11.04
N LEU A 143 -8.76 -4.09 10.55
CA LEU A 143 -9.64 -4.92 11.37
C LEU A 143 -8.89 -6.09 12.04
N LEU A 144 -8.00 -6.75 11.29
CA LEU A 144 -7.16 -7.82 11.85
C LEU A 144 -6.18 -7.29 12.90
N ALA A 145 -5.58 -6.12 12.67
CA ALA A 145 -4.71 -5.45 13.62
C ALA A 145 -5.48 -5.03 14.89
N MET A 146 -6.69 -4.50 14.74
CA MET A 146 -7.56 -4.12 15.85
C MET A 146 -7.93 -5.35 16.70
N ARG A 147 -8.35 -6.46 16.06
CA ARG A 147 -8.64 -7.72 16.76
C ARG A 147 -7.43 -8.20 17.57
N ARG A 148 -6.22 -8.15 16.99
CA ARG A 148 -4.99 -8.53 17.69
C ARG A 148 -4.68 -7.59 18.85
N TRP A 149 -4.89 -6.29 18.68
CA TRP A 149 -4.68 -5.30 19.75
C TRP A 149 -5.61 -5.57 20.93
N LEU A 150 -6.92 -5.74 20.70
CA LEU A 150 -7.89 -6.05 21.75
C LEU A 150 -7.56 -7.36 22.48
N ALA A 151 -7.11 -8.39 21.76
CA ALA A 151 -6.71 -9.65 22.36
C ALA A 151 -5.46 -9.52 23.25
N LEU A 152 -4.48 -8.69 22.86
CA LEU A 152 -3.29 -8.41 23.66
C LEU A 152 -3.63 -7.60 24.91
N ASP A 153 -4.54 -6.65 24.80
CA ASP A 153 -4.97 -5.79 25.89
C ASP A 153 -5.75 -6.58 26.96
N ALA A 154 -6.69 -7.43 26.53
CA ALA A 154 -7.41 -8.34 27.42
C ALA A 154 -6.45 -9.26 28.22
N ARG A 155 -5.41 -9.81 27.57
CA ARG A 155 -4.38 -10.63 28.24
C ARG A 155 -3.57 -9.84 29.26
N ARG A 156 -3.24 -8.57 28.97
CA ARG A 156 -2.55 -7.69 29.92
C ARG A 156 -3.39 -7.44 31.17
N HIS A 157 -4.69 -7.16 31.00
CA HIS A 157 -5.61 -6.96 32.12
C HIS A 157 -5.75 -8.21 33.01
N VAL A 158 -5.87 -9.40 32.42
CA VAL A 158 -5.94 -10.67 33.18
C VAL A 158 -4.65 -10.92 33.96
N ASN A 159 -3.48 -10.72 33.33
CA ASN A 159 -2.20 -10.89 34.00
C ASN A 159 -1.97 -9.88 35.12
N ALA A 160 -2.41 -8.63 34.94
CA ALA A 160 -2.35 -7.61 35.99
C ALA A 160 -3.22 -8.00 37.21
N ARG A 161 -4.44 -8.50 36.97
CA ARG A 161 -5.31 -9.03 38.03
C ARG A 161 -4.69 -10.23 38.76
N ARG A 162 -4.08 -11.17 38.03
CA ARG A 162 -3.39 -12.32 38.64
C ARG A 162 -2.21 -11.92 39.53
N ARG A 163 -1.48 -10.85 39.18
CA ARG A 163 -0.35 -10.34 39.98
C ARG A 163 -0.80 -9.56 41.21
N ALA A 164 -2.02 -9.00 41.18
CA ALA A 164 -2.61 -8.27 42.29
C ALA A 164 -3.42 -9.16 43.24
N ALA A 165 -3.61 -10.44 42.90
CA ALA A 165 -4.22 -11.42 43.79
C ALA A 165 -3.20 -11.83 44.88
N PRO A 166 -3.58 -11.81 46.17
CA PRO A 166 -2.72 -12.14 47.29
C PRO A 166 -2.34 -13.63 47.35
#